data_AF-A0A925E1M3-F1
#
_entry.id   AF-A0A925E1M3-F1
#
_cell.length_a   1.000
_cell.length_b   1.000
_cell.length_c   1.000
_cell.angle_alpha   90.00
_cell.angle_beta   90.00
_cell.angle_gamma   90.00
#
_symmetry.space_group_name_H-M   'P 1'
#
loop_
_entity.id
_entity.type
_entity.pdbx_description
1 polymer ?
#
loop_
_entity_poly.entity_id
_entity_poly.type
_entity_poly.pdbx_seq_one_letter_code
_entity_poly.pdbx_strand_id
1 'polypeptide(L)'
;MLILCFYVCYAQPSPDTSGKLIEQKENIITESTIIKVENLGELINTEYPEMRPTISADGNLLFFIRQGHPANIQISTVPNAQDIWYSTRDTTGAWSKAKHLNGSVNASHFNAVYWISPDLNTILLKGAFTEGQYLGTGVSMIRRMEDNSWSPAQML
;
A
#
# COMPACT_ATOMS: atom_id res chain seq x y z
N MET A 1 43.13 11.90 26.95
CA MET A 1 41.95 12.78 27.15
C MET A 1 40.90 12.38 26.13
N LEU A 2 39.89 11.62 26.56
CA LEU A 2 38.85 11.06 25.68
C LEU A 2 37.67 12.04 25.68
N ILE A 3 37.30 12.60 24.52
CA ILE A 3 36.14 13.48 24.40
C ILE A 3 34.96 12.63 23.93
N LEU A 4 33.97 12.45 24.81
CA LEU A 4 32.68 11.84 24.48
C LEU A 4 31.77 12.94 23.91
N CYS A 5 31.44 12.87 22.62
CA CYS A 5 30.42 13.74 22.03
C CYS A 5 29.04 13.08 22.19
N PHE A 6 28.17 13.68 22.99
CA PHE A 6 26.77 13.30 23.06
C PHE A 6 25.99 14.07 21.98
N TYR A 7 25.48 13.37 20.96
CA TYR A 7 24.45 13.93 20.09
C TYR A 7 23.10 13.79 20.79
N VAL A 8 22.49 14.91 21.14
CA VAL A 8 21.10 14.96 21.62
C VAL A 8 20.21 15.02 20.38
N CYS A 9 19.50 13.92 20.09
CA CYS A 9 18.43 13.95 19.10
C CYS A 9 17.22 14.66 19.73
N TYR A 10 16.84 15.81 19.18
CA TYR A 10 15.53 16.40 19.44
C TYR A 10 14.52 15.73 18.52
N ALA A 11 13.47 15.13 19.09
CA ALA A 11 12.30 14.77 18.31
C ALA A 11 11.67 16.06 17.77
N GLN A 12 11.49 16.16 16.45
CA GLN A 12 10.70 17.26 15.89
C GLN A 12 9.25 17.08 16.32
N PRO A 13 8.61 18.08 16.95
CA PRO A 13 7.16 18.06 17.12
C PRO A 13 6.54 18.12 15.71
N SER A 14 5.99 17.00 15.25
CA SER A 14 5.10 17.02 14.09
C SER A 14 3.86 17.83 14.49
N PRO A 15 3.48 18.86 13.73
CA PRO A 15 2.17 19.48 13.91
C PRO A 15 1.11 18.39 13.89
N ASP A 16 0.20 18.44 14.84
CA ASP A 16 -0.92 17.52 14.91
C ASP A 16 -1.86 17.79 13.73
N THR A 17 -1.74 16.98 12.68
CA THR A 17 -2.64 16.99 11.53
C THR A 17 -3.87 16.10 11.75
N SER A 18 -4.19 15.72 13.00
CA SER A 18 -5.33 14.87 13.39
C SER A 18 -6.71 15.51 13.19
N GLY A 19 -6.91 16.25 12.09
CA GLY A 19 -8.24 16.62 11.61
C GLY A 19 -9.14 15.38 11.55
N LYS A 20 -9.88 15.15 12.65
CA LYS A 20 -10.81 14.04 12.91
C LYS A 20 -10.22 12.63 12.73
N LEU A 21 -9.22 12.24 13.52
CA LEU A 21 -9.07 10.81 13.79
C LEU A 21 -10.34 10.35 14.53
N ILE A 22 -11.19 9.56 13.85
CA ILE A 22 -12.36 8.94 14.47
C ILE A 22 -11.86 7.74 15.25
N GLU A 23 -12.04 7.76 16.57
CA GLU A 23 -11.69 6.65 17.44
C GLU A 23 -12.43 5.39 16.98
N GLN A 24 -11.70 4.32 16.64
CA GLN A 24 -12.31 3.06 16.19
C GLN A 24 -12.89 2.21 17.33
N LYS A 25 -12.96 2.74 18.57
CA LYS A 25 -13.39 1.99 19.76
C LYS A 25 -14.77 1.35 19.64
N GLU A 26 -15.65 1.88 18.79
CA GLU A 26 -17.00 1.34 18.59
C GLU A 26 -17.06 0.30 17.45
N ASN A 27 -15.99 0.16 16.65
CA ASN A 27 -15.90 -0.80 15.53
C ASN A 27 -14.96 -1.97 15.89
N ILE A 28 -15.12 -2.50 17.11
CA ILE A 28 -14.32 -3.65 17.58
C ILE A 28 -14.84 -4.93 16.93
N ILE A 29 -13.96 -5.65 16.24
CA ILE A 29 -14.24 -7.01 15.79
C ILE A 29 -14.20 -7.93 17.02
N THR A 30 -15.36 -8.45 17.38
CA THR A 30 -15.59 -9.45 18.44
C THR A 30 -15.83 -10.83 17.84
N GLU A 31 -15.92 -11.85 18.69
CA GLU A 31 -16.33 -13.21 18.31
C GLU A 31 -17.76 -13.27 17.73
N SER A 32 -18.61 -12.29 18.06
CA SER A 32 -19.97 -12.15 17.56
C SER A 32 -20.07 -11.29 16.30
N THR A 33 -18.96 -10.68 15.86
CA THR A 33 -18.95 -9.86 14.65
C THR A 33 -19.18 -10.72 13.42
N ILE A 34 -20.28 -10.44 12.71
CA ILE A 34 -20.60 -11.12 11.46
C ILE A 34 -19.67 -10.58 10.36
N ILE A 35 -18.73 -11.40 9.93
CA ILE A 35 -17.88 -11.09 8.77
C ILE A 35 -18.67 -11.40 7.51
N LYS A 36 -19.09 -10.36 6.80
CA LYS A 36 -19.68 -10.50 5.46
C LYS A 36 -18.57 -10.60 4.43
N VAL A 37 -18.52 -11.72 3.72
CA VAL A 37 -17.72 -11.83 2.49
C VAL A 37 -18.47 -11.08 1.38
N GLU A 38 -17.81 -10.11 0.77
CA GLU A 38 -18.38 -9.27 -0.29
C GLU A 38 -17.63 -9.49 -1.60
N ASN A 39 -18.37 -9.72 -2.68
CA ASN A 39 -17.84 -9.62 -4.03
C ASN A 39 -17.91 -8.15 -4.46
N LEU A 40 -16.77 -7.56 -4.81
CA LEU A 40 -16.63 -6.13 -5.14
C LEU A 40 -16.93 -5.83 -6.62
N GLY A 41 -17.42 -6.81 -7.37
CA GLY A 41 -17.76 -6.72 -8.78
C GLY A 41 -16.58 -6.91 -9.72
N GLU A 42 -16.87 -7.07 -11.02
CA GLU A 42 -15.89 -7.41 -12.07
C GLU A 42 -14.81 -6.35 -12.30
N LEU A 43 -15.02 -5.13 -11.78
CA LEU A 43 -14.01 -4.06 -11.82
C LEU A 43 -12.82 -4.34 -10.89
N ILE A 44 -13.00 -5.21 -9.89
CA ILE A 44 -11.97 -5.63 -8.93
C ILE A 44 -11.77 -7.15 -9.01
N ASN A 45 -12.85 -7.93 -8.79
CA ASN A 45 -12.78 -9.39 -8.74
C ASN A 45 -12.78 -9.98 -10.14
N THR A 46 -11.71 -10.72 -10.47
CA THR A 46 -11.57 -11.37 -11.78
C THR A 46 -11.59 -12.88 -11.63
N GLU A 47 -11.37 -13.60 -12.74
CA GLU A 47 -11.09 -15.03 -12.70
C GLU A 47 -9.71 -15.37 -12.10
N TYR A 48 -8.84 -14.36 -11.92
CA TYR A 48 -7.52 -14.50 -11.32
C TYR A 48 -7.56 -14.24 -9.82
N PRO A 49 -6.66 -14.84 -9.01
CA PRO A 49 -6.65 -14.61 -7.57
C PRO A 49 -6.28 -13.17 -7.21
N GLU A 50 -7.23 -12.42 -6.64
CA GLU A 50 -6.96 -11.21 -5.87
C GLU A 50 -6.64 -11.55 -4.41
N MET A 51 -5.50 -11.07 -3.91
CA MET A 51 -5.04 -11.38 -2.55
C MET A 51 -4.42 -10.16 -1.86
N ARG A 52 -4.16 -10.29 -0.56
CA ARG A 52 -3.50 -9.27 0.28
C ARG A 52 -4.13 -7.86 0.16
N PRO A 53 -5.45 -7.73 0.40
CA PRO A 53 -6.09 -6.42 0.36
C PRO A 53 -5.49 -5.52 1.46
N THR A 54 -5.19 -4.28 1.10
CA THR A 54 -4.85 -3.20 2.02
C THR A 54 -5.73 -2.01 1.69
N ILE A 55 -6.56 -1.58 2.63
CA ILE A 55 -7.49 -0.47 2.45
C ILE A 55 -7.03 0.76 3.23
N SER A 56 -7.25 1.95 2.68
CA SER A 56 -7.00 3.21 3.35
C SER A 56 -7.91 3.43 4.57
N ALA A 57 -7.48 4.30 5.47
CA ALA A 57 -8.22 4.64 6.70
C ALA A 57 -9.62 5.22 6.41
N ASP A 58 -9.79 5.93 5.30
CA ASP A 58 -11.07 6.48 4.86
C ASP A 58 -11.94 5.46 4.08
N GLY A 59 -11.43 4.27 3.81
CA GLY A 59 -12.13 3.20 3.11
C GLY A 59 -12.25 3.38 1.58
N ASN A 60 -11.63 4.41 1.00
CA ASN A 60 -11.85 4.78 -0.41
C ASN A 60 -10.70 4.40 -1.35
N LEU A 61 -9.60 3.86 -0.85
CA LEU A 61 -8.47 3.41 -1.66
C LEU A 61 -8.09 1.98 -1.25
N LEU A 62 -8.26 1.05 -2.18
CA LEU A 62 -7.97 -0.36 -1.98
C LEU A 62 -6.78 -0.77 -2.86
N PHE A 63 -5.73 -1.27 -2.22
CA PHE A 63 -4.63 -1.98 -2.87
C PHE A 63 -4.84 -3.48 -2.71
N PHE A 64 -4.42 -4.25 -3.71
CA PHE A 64 -4.39 -5.69 -3.65
C PHE A 64 -3.37 -6.21 -4.65
N ILE A 65 -3.04 -7.50 -4.56
CA ILE A 65 -2.25 -8.16 -5.58
C ILE A 65 -3.16 -8.96 -6.49
N ARG A 66 -2.84 -9.04 -7.78
CA ARG A 66 -3.48 -10.00 -8.69
C ARG A 66 -2.43 -10.99 -9.15
N GLN A 67 -2.67 -12.28 -8.96
CA GLN A 67 -1.71 -13.33 -9.31
C GLN A 67 -1.97 -13.88 -10.71
N GLY A 68 -0.92 -13.98 -11.53
CA GLY A 68 -0.98 -14.67 -12.82
C GLY A 68 -1.83 -13.98 -13.89
N HIS A 69 -2.20 -12.72 -13.68
CA HIS A 69 -3.01 -11.98 -14.65
C HIS A 69 -2.16 -11.62 -15.88
N PRO A 70 -2.69 -11.68 -17.12
CA PRO A 70 -1.95 -11.43 -18.36
C PRO A 70 -1.34 -10.04 -18.47
N ALA A 71 -1.88 -9.07 -17.73
CA ALA A 71 -1.33 -7.72 -17.67
C ALA A 71 -0.18 -7.55 -16.66
N ASN A 72 0.11 -8.54 -15.81
CA ASN A 72 1.20 -8.44 -14.84
C ASN A 72 2.55 -8.36 -15.56
N ILE A 73 3.46 -7.53 -15.05
CA ILE A 73 4.72 -7.17 -15.72
C ILE A 73 5.60 -8.39 -15.97
N GLN A 74 5.69 -9.31 -15.01
CA GLN A 74 6.57 -10.49 -15.09
C GLN A 74 5.83 -11.78 -15.49
N ILE A 75 4.63 -11.68 -16.07
CA ILE A 75 3.81 -12.86 -16.39
C ILE A 75 4.46 -13.81 -17.39
N SER A 76 5.24 -13.28 -18.35
CA SER A 76 5.89 -14.07 -19.39
C SER A 76 7.07 -14.91 -18.89
N THR A 77 7.65 -14.54 -17.74
CA THR A 77 8.78 -15.24 -17.11
C THR A 77 8.36 -16.04 -15.88
N VAL A 78 7.35 -15.55 -15.15
CA VAL A 78 6.85 -16.14 -13.92
C VAL A 78 5.32 -16.26 -14.02
N PRO A 79 4.78 -17.46 -14.29
CA PRO A 79 3.33 -17.66 -14.49
C PRO A 79 2.46 -17.25 -13.31
N ASN A 80 3.01 -17.24 -12.09
CA ASN A 80 2.34 -16.78 -10.88
C ASN A 80 2.83 -15.39 -10.42
N ALA A 81 3.35 -14.56 -11.32
CA ALA A 81 3.74 -13.19 -11.00
C ALA A 81 2.60 -12.43 -10.31
N GLN A 82 2.93 -11.61 -9.32
CA GLN A 82 1.99 -10.84 -8.52
C GLN A 82 2.34 -9.36 -8.60
N ASP A 83 1.47 -8.58 -9.23
CA ASP A 83 1.58 -7.13 -9.29
C ASP A 83 0.64 -6.48 -8.29
N ILE A 84 0.99 -5.28 -7.85
CA ILE A 84 0.16 -4.39 -7.06
C ILE A 84 -0.82 -3.69 -8.00
N TRP A 85 -2.09 -3.89 -7.72
CA TRP A 85 -3.24 -3.21 -8.33
C TRP A 85 -3.92 -2.34 -7.28
N TYR A 86 -4.62 -1.30 -7.73
CA TYR A 86 -5.46 -0.49 -6.86
C TYR A 86 -6.76 -0.06 -7.53
N SER A 87 -7.75 0.21 -6.69
CA SER A 87 -9.02 0.82 -7.07
C SER A 87 -9.42 1.89 -6.06
N THR A 88 -10.13 2.92 -6.53
CA THR A 88 -10.71 3.97 -5.69
C THR A 88 -12.23 3.84 -5.63
N ARG A 89 -12.81 4.17 -4.48
CA ARG A 89 -14.25 4.22 -4.24
C ARG A 89 -14.75 5.66 -4.33
N ASP A 90 -15.82 5.88 -5.08
CA ASP A 90 -16.45 7.19 -5.16
C ASP A 90 -17.46 7.43 -4.01
N THR A 91 -18.05 8.62 -3.98
CA THR A 91 -19.03 9.02 -2.96
C THR A 91 -20.35 8.24 -3.03
N THR A 92 -20.63 7.55 -4.13
CA THR A 92 -21.79 6.65 -4.27
C THR A 92 -21.51 5.25 -3.73
N GLY A 93 -20.25 4.99 -3.36
CA GLY A 93 -19.78 3.71 -2.91
C GLY A 93 -19.36 2.78 -4.05
N ALA A 94 -19.27 3.26 -5.29
CA ALA A 94 -18.86 2.47 -6.44
C ALA A 94 -17.33 2.43 -6.57
N TRP A 95 -16.80 1.24 -6.81
CA TRP A 95 -15.37 1.03 -7.07
C TRP A 95 -15.02 1.32 -8.53
N SER A 96 -13.88 1.94 -8.76
CA SER A 96 -13.31 2.14 -10.09
C SER A 96 -12.76 0.83 -10.68
N LYS A 97 -12.51 0.80 -11.99
CA LYS A 97 -11.71 -0.26 -12.62
C LYS A 97 -10.31 -0.29 -12.03
N ALA A 98 -9.87 -1.46 -11.58
CA ALA A 98 -8.53 -1.63 -11.03
C ALA A 98 -7.42 -1.34 -12.05
N LYS A 99 -6.35 -0.72 -11.58
CA LYS A 99 -5.15 -0.36 -12.37
C LYS A 99 -3.88 -0.67 -11.60
N HIS A 100 -2.76 -0.85 -12.32
CA HIS A 100 -1.45 -1.01 -11.68
C HIS A 100 -1.10 0.21 -10.83
N LEU A 101 -0.48 -0.04 -9.68
CA LEU A 101 0.16 1.03 -8.93
C LEU A 101 1.35 1.56 -9.74
N ASN A 102 1.36 2.87 -9.95
CA ASN A 102 2.45 3.57 -10.64
C ASN A 102 3.69 3.69 -9.74
N GLY A 103 4.79 4.15 -10.32
CA GLY A 103 6.12 4.09 -9.68
C GLY A 103 6.70 2.70 -9.87
N SER A 104 8.03 2.57 -9.82
CA SER A 104 8.76 1.32 -10.09
C SER A 104 8.58 0.27 -8.98
N VAL A 105 7.35 0.05 -8.50
CA VAL A 105 6.99 -0.80 -7.35
C VAL A 105 6.65 -2.23 -7.77
N ASN A 106 6.17 -2.43 -8.99
CA ASN A 106 5.97 -3.74 -9.61
C ASN A 106 7.27 -4.25 -10.26
N ALA A 107 8.38 -4.18 -9.51
CA ALA A 107 9.72 -4.47 -10.03
C ALA A 107 10.19 -5.91 -9.75
N SER A 108 9.57 -6.62 -8.80
CA SER A 108 9.91 -8.01 -8.46
C SER A 108 8.87 -9.00 -9.01
N HIS A 109 9.11 -10.31 -8.84
CA HIS A 109 8.11 -11.34 -9.18
C HIS A 109 6.87 -11.29 -8.27
N PHE A 110 7.04 -10.83 -7.03
CA PHE A 110 6.01 -10.88 -5.99
C PHE A 110 5.96 -9.56 -5.23
N ASN A 111 5.06 -8.68 -5.62
CA ASN A 111 4.92 -7.35 -5.07
C ASN A 111 3.75 -7.31 -4.08
N ALA A 112 3.74 -6.37 -3.13
CA ALA A 112 2.61 -6.15 -2.24
C ALA A 112 2.73 -4.78 -1.56
N VAL A 113 1.56 -4.18 -1.28
CA VAL A 113 1.42 -3.13 -0.28
C VAL A 113 1.16 -3.80 1.07
N TYR A 114 1.89 -3.40 2.10
CA TYR A 114 1.65 -3.83 3.48
C TYR A 114 0.84 -2.81 4.27
N TRP A 115 0.95 -1.52 3.92
CA TRP A 115 0.28 -0.46 4.65
C TRP A 115 0.21 0.84 3.84
N ILE A 116 -0.80 1.66 4.11
CA ILE A 116 -0.98 3.03 3.63
C ILE A 116 -1.24 3.91 4.86
N SER A 117 -0.60 5.07 4.93
CA SER A 117 -0.79 6.01 6.03
C SER A 117 -2.19 6.62 6.05
N PRO A 118 -2.72 7.00 7.23
CA PRO A 118 -4.05 7.60 7.33
C PRO A 118 -4.23 8.88 6.51
N ASP A 119 -3.15 9.65 6.31
CA ASP A 119 -3.13 10.87 5.48
C ASP A 119 -2.95 10.58 3.98
N LEU A 120 -2.90 9.30 3.59
CA LEU A 120 -2.74 8.79 2.23
C LEU A 120 -1.42 9.18 1.54
N ASN A 121 -0.42 9.68 2.29
CA ASN A 121 0.82 10.19 1.71
C ASN A 121 1.99 9.21 1.77
N THR A 122 1.89 8.08 2.46
CA THR A 122 2.99 7.12 2.61
C THR A 122 2.49 5.68 2.47
N ILE A 123 3.16 4.89 1.62
CA ILE A 123 2.88 3.46 1.46
C ILE A 123 4.10 2.65 1.92
N LEU A 124 3.87 1.58 2.69
CA LEU A 124 4.85 0.56 3.00
C LEU A 124 4.73 -0.61 2.01
N LEU A 125 5.84 -0.97 1.39
CA LEU A 125 5.93 -1.97 0.33
C LEU A 125 6.72 -3.19 0.78
N LYS A 126 6.38 -4.34 0.20
CA LYS A 126 7.25 -5.52 0.18
C LYS A 126 8.45 -5.26 -0.74
N GLY A 127 9.64 -5.52 -0.25
CA GLY A 127 10.90 -5.45 -1.01
C GLY A 127 11.84 -4.36 -0.51
N ALA A 128 13.13 -4.59 -0.71
CA ALA A 128 14.19 -3.61 -0.50
C ALA A 128 14.40 -2.83 -1.80
N PHE A 129 14.35 -1.49 -1.72
CA PHE A 129 14.57 -0.59 -2.84
C PHE A 129 15.56 0.52 -2.47
N THR A 130 16.26 1.05 -3.47
CA THR A 130 17.06 2.28 -3.33
C THR A 130 16.87 3.10 -4.60
N GLU A 131 16.43 4.35 -4.47
CA GLU A 131 16.11 5.20 -5.61
C GLU A 131 15.18 4.52 -6.64
N GLY A 132 14.21 3.73 -6.16
CA GLY A 132 13.26 3.00 -7.00
C GLY A 132 13.81 1.73 -7.66
N GLN A 133 15.09 1.40 -7.48
CA GLN A 133 15.68 0.14 -7.94
C GLN A 133 15.42 -0.97 -6.91
N TYR A 134 14.88 -2.10 -7.37
CA TYR A 134 14.69 -3.28 -6.51
C TYR A 134 16.03 -3.98 -6.22
N LEU A 135 16.29 -4.24 -4.94
CA LEU A 135 17.54 -4.85 -4.45
C LEU A 135 17.33 -6.22 -3.79
N GLY A 136 16.09 -6.62 -3.52
CA GLY A 136 15.77 -7.93 -2.96
C GLY A 136 14.77 -7.91 -1.81
N THR A 137 14.95 -8.81 -0.84
CA THR A 137 14.07 -8.93 0.32
C THR A 137 14.25 -7.77 1.28
N GLY A 138 13.14 -7.21 1.76
CA GLY A 138 13.13 -6.13 2.74
C GLY A 138 11.77 -5.45 2.77
N VAL A 139 11.75 -4.24 3.33
CA VAL A 139 10.61 -3.33 3.27
C VAL A 139 11.09 -1.96 2.85
N SER A 140 10.24 -1.25 2.11
CA SER A 140 10.55 0.09 1.60
C SER A 140 9.31 0.97 1.69
N MET A 141 9.51 2.27 1.63
CA MET A 141 8.42 3.24 1.55
C MET A 141 8.46 4.04 0.25
N ILE A 142 7.28 4.47 -0.19
CA ILE A 142 7.09 5.53 -1.18
C ILE A 142 6.23 6.63 -0.54
N ARG A 143 6.46 7.88 -0.98
CA ARG A 143 5.72 9.05 -0.53
C ARG A 143 5.01 9.73 -1.69
N ARG A 144 3.86 10.31 -1.43
CA ARG A 144 3.13 11.10 -2.42
C ARG A 144 3.85 12.42 -2.64
N MET A 145 4.07 12.79 -3.90
CA MET A 145 4.72 14.03 -4.31
C MET A 145 3.67 15.10 -4.66
N GLU A 146 4.11 16.36 -4.83
CA GLU A 146 3.23 17.51 -5.11
C GLU A 146 2.41 17.34 -6.40
N ASP A 147 2.96 16.62 -7.38
CA ASP A 147 2.30 16.32 -8.66
C ASP A 147 1.35 15.10 -8.59
N ASN A 148 1.08 14.59 -7.38
CA ASN A 148 0.31 13.37 -7.08
C ASN A 148 0.95 12.06 -7.53
N SER A 149 2.19 12.07 -8.02
CA SER A 149 2.94 10.84 -8.28
C SER A 149 3.55 10.27 -6.98
N TRP A 150 4.06 9.05 -7.07
CA TRP A 150 4.77 8.41 -5.97
C TRP A 150 6.27 8.62 -6.13
N SER A 151 6.97 8.91 -5.04
CA SER A 151 8.42 8.97 -4.99
C SER A 151 9.04 7.64 -5.41
N PRO A 152 10.32 7.64 -5.82
CA PRO A 152 11.09 6.41 -5.85
C PRO A 152 11.01 5.67 -4.51
N ALA A 153 10.93 4.34 -4.57
CA ALA A 153 10.89 3.50 -3.38
C ALA A 153 12.25 3.50 -2.68
N GLN A 154 12.23 3.64 -1.35
CA GLN A 154 13.43 3.70 -0.52
C GLN A 154 13.27 2.78 0.69
N MET A 155 14.26 1.93 0.94
CA MET A 155 14.28 1.04 2.10
C MET A 155 14.32 1.80 3.43
N LEU A 156 13.77 1.15 4.46
CA LEU A 156 13.85 1.59 5.86
C LEU A 156 15.18 1.20 6.50
#